data_AF-H1V818-F1
#
_entry.id   AF-H1V818-F1
#
_cell.length_a   1.000
_cell.length_b   1.000
_cell.length_c   1.000
_cell.angle_alpha   90.00
_cell.angle_beta   90.00
_cell.angle_gamma   90.00
#
_symmetry.space_group_name_H-M   'P 1'
#
loop_
_entity.id
_entity.type
_entity.pdbx_description
1 polymer ?
#
loop_
_entity_poly.entity_id
_entity_poly.type
_entity_poly.pdbx_seq_one_letter_code
_entity_poly.pdbx_strand_id
1 'polypeptide(L)'
;MECIRCKLSKQECRRNDDTLNGPCIGCEKHGGSQRWPGPCVKAHFGDLVLSGSCNYISSYAIYHLTLNNDTRIRRELPKRINLDELVGRVDQARRKFNFEVYQGGQPLYVLDLDSCHDYLQGLRNQMDVAEHDFPAFIDIALLQADTSGDDWEKCMTQTTSPPRDWLSLLCDVNRMPSRASFSYVSRPNISEPAAVVERPINVEDPDDADDLILAAQLSRIVCRKLEVKAYHHLQCLLYDWGTMEDGRVLTFLQSLGRILLTLRWRLSWWAAVPSIVVGDGTHGSKSDDANQQRVESRVRSLCWILYFYYCAVRRRLPVSDNEMLAGVYTEYPGAEKVVWDDFPGDESIKGFEAWIERGRELINEAGVLDRLER
;
A
#
# COMPACT_ATOMS: atom_id res chain seq x y z
N MET A 1 4.42 11.97 24.12
CA MET A 1 4.46 10.95 23.04
C MET A 1 4.88 9.62 23.66
N GLU A 2 4.09 8.56 23.52
CA GLU A 2 4.36 7.26 24.14
C GLU A 2 5.20 6.34 23.23
N CYS A 3 6.08 5.52 23.82
CA CYS A 3 6.78 4.46 23.10
C CYS A 3 6.01 3.13 23.14
N ILE A 4 6.29 2.22 22.19
CA ILE A 4 5.62 0.91 22.08
C ILE A 4 5.62 0.20 23.44
N ARG A 5 6.79 0.05 24.07
CA ARG A 5 6.88 -0.61 25.37
C ARG A 5 5.97 0.01 26.44
N CYS A 6 6.03 1.32 26.61
CA CYS A 6 5.20 2.03 27.60
C CYS A 6 3.71 1.85 27.28
N LYS A 7 3.34 1.94 26.00
CA LYS A 7 1.98 1.71 25.53
C LYS A 7 1.48 0.31 25.85
N LEU A 8 2.24 -0.70 25.46
CA LEU A 8 1.90 -2.11 25.68
C LEU A 8 1.85 -2.45 27.18
N SER A 9 2.74 -1.85 27.98
CA SER A 9 2.80 -2.07 29.44
C SER A 9 1.80 -1.22 30.23
N LYS A 10 1.02 -0.35 29.58
CA LYS A 10 0.14 0.65 30.21
C LYS A 10 0.87 1.50 31.27
N GLN A 11 2.12 1.86 30.98
CA GLN A 11 2.97 2.68 31.84
C GLN A 11 3.16 4.08 31.26
N GLU A 12 3.29 5.07 32.14
CA GLU A 12 3.61 6.43 31.73
C GLU A 12 5.00 6.50 31.05
N CYS A 13 5.06 7.15 29.88
CA CYS A 13 6.29 7.31 29.12
C CYS A 13 7.01 8.60 29.50
N ARG A 14 7.91 8.54 30.49
CA ARG A 14 8.71 9.68 30.96
C ARG A 14 10.04 9.80 30.23
N ARG A 15 10.47 11.02 29.89
CA ARG A 15 11.75 11.34 29.25
C ARG A 15 12.52 12.34 30.10
N ASN A 16 13.85 12.23 30.11
CA ASN A 16 14.73 13.15 30.84
C ASN A 16 14.96 14.47 30.08
N ASP A 17 14.95 14.42 28.74
CA ASP A 17 15.21 15.57 27.86
C ASP A 17 13.99 15.89 26.98
N ASP A 18 13.88 17.16 26.56
CA ASP A 18 12.91 17.63 25.55
C ASP A 18 13.20 17.09 24.13
N THR A 19 14.24 16.26 23.96
CA THR A 19 14.56 15.67 22.67
C THR A 19 13.50 14.63 22.27
N LEU A 20 12.83 14.88 21.13
CA LEU A 20 11.75 14.03 20.61
C LEU A 20 12.22 12.62 20.21
N ASN A 21 13.52 12.41 20.01
CA ASN A 21 14.09 11.18 19.44
C ASN A 21 14.87 10.31 20.44
N GLY A 22 15.04 10.76 21.68
CA GLY A 22 15.74 9.99 22.73
C GLY A 22 14.91 8.83 23.32
N PRO A 23 15.57 7.82 23.92
CA PRO A 23 14.87 6.78 24.66
C PRO A 23 14.15 7.37 25.89
N CYS A 24 13.03 6.77 26.29
CA CYS A 24 12.39 7.10 27.56
C CYS A 24 13.16 6.49 28.74
N ILE A 25 12.98 7.02 29.95
CA ILE A 25 13.67 6.58 31.17
C ILE A 25 13.51 5.07 31.37
N GLY A 26 12.32 4.53 31.09
CA GLY A 26 12.06 3.10 31.20
C GLY A 26 12.88 2.27 30.22
N CYS A 27 12.98 2.72 28.97
CA CYS A 27 13.77 2.08 27.93
C CYS A 27 15.28 2.26 28.11
N GLU A 28 15.72 3.37 28.68
CA GLU A 28 17.13 3.58 29.04
C GLU A 28 17.57 2.60 30.14
N LYS A 29 16.72 2.39 31.15
CA LYS A 29 17.03 1.49 32.29
C LYS A 29 16.90 0.01 31.98
N HIS A 30 16.02 -0.38 31.06
CA HIS A 30 15.68 -1.80 30.83
C HIS A 30 15.66 -2.22 29.36
N GLY A 31 16.05 -1.34 28.43
CA GLY A 31 16.18 -1.67 27.02
C GLY A 31 17.33 -2.66 26.80
N GLY A 32 17.16 -3.58 25.85
CA GLY A 32 18.12 -4.65 25.60
C GLY A 32 18.09 -5.79 26.64
N SER A 33 17.13 -5.77 27.57
CA SER A 33 16.92 -6.89 28.51
C SER A 33 16.19 -8.05 27.82
N GLN A 34 16.29 -9.27 28.37
CA GLN A 34 15.51 -10.42 27.85
C GLN A 34 14.00 -10.16 27.80
N ARG A 35 13.48 -9.32 28.70
CA ARG A 35 12.05 -8.96 28.74
C ARG A 35 11.69 -7.88 27.71
N TRP A 36 12.64 -7.06 27.29
CA TRP A 36 12.45 -5.94 26.36
C TRP A 36 13.73 -5.74 25.52
N PRO A 37 13.98 -6.63 24.55
CA PRO A 37 15.21 -6.60 23.76
C PRO A 37 15.23 -5.42 22.76
N GLY A 38 14.06 -4.95 22.35
CA GLY A 38 13.91 -3.89 21.35
C GLY A 38 14.31 -2.48 21.82
N PRO A 39 14.56 -1.56 20.86
CA PRO A 39 14.83 -0.16 21.13
C PRO A 39 13.57 0.60 21.58
N CYS A 40 13.76 1.86 21.99
CA CYS A 40 12.64 2.74 22.32
C CYS A 40 11.99 3.32 21.05
N VAL A 41 10.87 2.74 20.61
CA VAL A 41 10.18 3.14 19.37
C VAL A 41 8.87 3.86 19.65
N LYS A 42 8.53 4.90 18.87
CA LYS A 42 7.25 5.63 18.96
C LYS A 42 6.08 4.68 18.69
N ALA A 43 5.02 4.75 19.51
CA ALA A 43 3.82 3.91 19.41
C ALA A 43 2.79 4.39 18.35
N HIS A 44 3.03 5.53 17.73
CA HIS A 44 2.09 6.15 16.79
C HIS A 44 2.73 6.37 15.43
N PHE A 45 2.05 5.88 14.38
CA PHE A 45 2.46 6.04 12.99
C PHE A 45 1.43 6.75 12.10
N GLY A 46 0.29 7.21 12.64
CA GLY A 46 -0.76 7.85 11.86
C GLY A 46 -0.26 9.04 11.02
N ASP A 47 0.63 9.86 11.58
CA ASP A 47 1.23 11.02 10.89
C ASP A 47 2.02 10.60 9.63
N LEU A 48 2.67 9.43 9.67
CA LEU A 48 3.41 8.89 8.52
C LEU A 48 2.46 8.48 7.40
N VAL A 49 1.30 7.91 7.74
CA VAL A 49 0.31 7.49 6.74
C VAL A 49 -0.45 8.69 6.19
N LEU A 50 -0.80 9.67 7.03
CA LEU A 50 -1.55 10.85 6.61
C LEU A 50 -0.71 11.84 5.79
N SER A 51 0.59 11.93 6.05
CA SER A 51 1.49 12.83 5.29
C SER A 51 1.71 12.40 3.84
N GLY A 52 1.24 11.20 3.45
CA GLY A 52 1.23 10.76 2.06
C GLY A 52 1.35 9.24 1.91
N SER A 53 1.37 8.78 0.68
CA SER A 53 1.17 7.37 0.38
C SER A 53 2.41 6.48 0.49
N CYS A 54 2.20 5.19 0.78
CA CYS A 54 3.25 4.18 0.77
C CYS A 54 3.56 3.64 -0.64
N ASN A 55 2.95 4.20 -1.68
CA ASN A 55 3.09 3.74 -3.06
C ASN A 55 3.59 4.86 -3.98
N TYR A 56 4.91 5.04 -4.00
CA TYR A 56 5.56 6.12 -4.75
C TYR A 56 5.36 5.99 -6.27
N ILE A 57 5.75 4.86 -6.88
CA ILE A 57 5.73 4.68 -8.34
C ILE A 57 4.32 4.85 -8.92
N SER A 58 3.29 4.33 -8.26
CA SER A 58 1.90 4.39 -8.74
C SER A 58 1.30 5.80 -8.73
N SER A 59 2.02 6.80 -8.20
CA SER A 59 1.63 8.21 -8.35
C SER A 59 2.17 8.84 -9.64
N TYR A 60 3.06 8.16 -10.38
CA TYR A 60 3.72 8.71 -11.58
C TYR A 60 3.54 7.85 -12.82
N ALA A 61 3.43 6.52 -12.66
CA ALA A 61 3.30 5.62 -13.79
C ALA A 61 2.62 4.29 -13.41
N ILE A 62 2.09 3.64 -14.42
CA ILE A 62 1.69 2.23 -14.39
C ILE A 62 2.53 1.44 -15.39
N TYR A 63 2.72 0.16 -15.10
CA TYR A 63 3.42 -0.82 -15.92
C TYR A 63 2.42 -1.90 -16.28
N HIS A 64 1.61 -1.64 -17.30
CA HIS A 64 0.53 -2.54 -17.69
C HIS A 64 1.05 -3.70 -18.50
N LEU A 65 0.51 -4.90 -18.28
CA LEU A 65 0.91 -6.11 -19.00
C LEU A 65 0.35 -6.08 -20.43
N THR A 66 1.12 -6.53 -21.41
CA THR A 66 0.63 -6.75 -22.78
C THR A 66 -0.31 -7.94 -22.84
N LEU A 67 -1.18 -8.03 -23.85
CA LEU A 67 -2.19 -9.09 -23.95
C LEU A 67 -1.61 -10.51 -24.02
N ASN A 68 -0.39 -10.66 -24.53
CA ASN A 68 0.35 -11.93 -24.54
C ASN A 68 1.01 -12.27 -23.18
N ASN A 69 0.89 -11.41 -22.17
CA ASN A 69 1.46 -11.56 -20.83
C ASN A 69 3.00 -11.62 -20.74
N ASP A 70 3.69 -11.27 -21.83
CA ASP A 70 5.15 -11.40 -21.91
C ASP A 70 5.88 -10.17 -21.38
N THR A 71 5.36 -8.98 -21.64
CA THR A 71 6.05 -7.70 -21.37
C THR A 71 5.15 -6.70 -20.64
N ARG A 72 5.75 -5.70 -19.99
CA ARG A 72 5.02 -4.60 -19.35
C ARG A 72 5.37 -3.28 -20.01
N ILE A 73 4.35 -2.55 -20.45
CA ILE A 73 4.50 -1.23 -21.05
C ILE A 73 4.23 -0.15 -20.01
N ARG A 74 5.19 0.77 -19.88
CA ARG A 74 5.08 1.94 -19.02
C ARG A 74 4.12 2.96 -19.65
N ARG A 75 3.15 3.41 -18.86
CA ARG A 75 2.30 4.56 -19.17
C ARG A 75 2.43 5.58 -18.06
N GLU A 76 2.79 6.81 -18.41
CA GLU A 76 2.89 7.91 -17.46
C GLU A 76 1.50 8.34 -17.02
N LEU A 77 1.33 8.55 -15.72
CA LEU A 77 0.14 9.19 -15.19
C LEU A 77 0.25 10.71 -15.38
N PRO A 78 -0.87 11.42 -15.55
CA PRO A 78 -0.86 12.87 -15.65
C PRO A 78 -0.18 13.51 -14.44
N LYS A 79 0.72 14.47 -14.69
CA LYS A 79 1.36 15.26 -13.61
C LYS A 79 0.34 16.13 -12.87
N ARG A 80 -0.75 16.49 -13.55
CA ARG A 80 -1.87 17.24 -12.97
C ARG A 80 -3.16 16.46 -13.11
N ILE A 81 -4.06 16.69 -12.16
CA ILE A 81 -5.41 16.16 -12.17
C ILE A 81 -6.38 17.33 -12.11
N ASN A 82 -7.30 17.38 -13.07
CA ASN A 82 -8.45 18.27 -13.04
C ASN A 82 -9.69 17.43 -12.71
N LEU A 83 -10.32 17.70 -11.56
CA LEU A 83 -11.47 16.93 -11.10
C LEU A 83 -12.71 17.12 -11.97
N ASP A 84 -12.91 18.29 -12.59
CA ASP A 84 -14.03 18.51 -13.51
C ASP A 84 -13.88 17.64 -14.76
N GLU A 85 -12.66 17.56 -15.31
CA GLU A 85 -12.35 16.68 -16.44
C GLU A 85 -12.43 15.20 -16.07
N LEU A 86 -11.92 14.82 -14.89
CA LEU A 86 -12.00 13.44 -14.42
C LEU A 86 -13.46 12.99 -14.24
N VAL A 87 -14.29 13.80 -13.58
CA VAL A 87 -15.73 13.52 -13.43
C VAL A 87 -16.40 13.37 -14.80
N GLY A 88 -16.09 14.26 -15.75
CA GLY A 88 -16.60 14.17 -17.12
C GLY A 88 -16.20 12.88 -17.83
N ARG A 89 -14.95 12.42 -17.69
CA ARG A 89 -14.48 11.14 -18.26
C ARG A 89 -15.18 9.95 -17.61
N VAL A 90 -15.36 9.95 -16.30
CA VAL A 90 -16.11 8.89 -15.60
C VAL A 90 -17.58 8.88 -16.04
N ASP A 91 -18.21 10.05 -16.20
CA ASP A 91 -19.62 10.13 -16.64
C ASP A 91 -19.84 9.54 -18.04
N GLN A 92 -18.85 9.63 -18.92
CA GLN A 92 -18.88 9.00 -20.23
C GLN A 92 -18.65 7.48 -20.13
N ALA A 93 -17.63 7.06 -19.37
CA ALA A 93 -17.24 5.65 -19.24
C ALA A 93 -18.29 4.81 -18.51
N ARG A 94 -18.88 5.34 -17.42
CA ARG A 94 -19.86 4.62 -16.59
C ARG A 94 -21.09 4.16 -17.36
N ARG A 95 -21.41 4.79 -18.50
CA ARG A 95 -22.52 4.40 -19.37
C ARG A 95 -22.26 3.11 -20.15
N LYS A 96 -21.02 2.64 -20.20
CA LYS A 96 -20.57 1.53 -21.07
C LYS A 96 -20.14 0.30 -20.27
N PHE A 97 -19.32 0.46 -19.23
CA PHE A 97 -18.65 -0.64 -18.54
C PHE A 97 -18.25 -0.24 -17.11
N ASN A 98 -17.72 -1.21 -16.37
CA ASN A 98 -16.90 -1.02 -15.17
C ASN A 98 -15.47 -1.52 -15.44
N PHE A 99 -14.52 -1.24 -14.54
CA PHE A 99 -13.16 -1.79 -14.62
C PHE A 99 -12.95 -2.87 -13.57
N GLU A 100 -12.47 -4.04 -13.97
CA GLU A 100 -11.94 -5.03 -13.04
C GLU A 100 -10.44 -4.85 -12.87
N VAL A 101 -9.98 -4.86 -11.62
CA VAL A 101 -8.58 -4.62 -11.26
C VAL A 101 -7.91 -5.93 -10.91
N TYR A 102 -6.77 -6.17 -11.54
CA TYR A 102 -5.97 -7.37 -11.42
C TYR A 102 -4.60 -7.10 -10.80
N GLN A 103 -4.10 -8.06 -10.03
CA GLN A 103 -2.73 -8.07 -9.51
C GLN A 103 -2.14 -9.47 -9.59
N GLY A 104 -1.00 -9.62 -10.27
CA GLY A 104 -0.39 -10.93 -10.46
C GLY A 104 -1.30 -11.92 -11.20
N GLY A 105 -2.15 -11.43 -12.12
CA GLY A 105 -3.10 -12.24 -12.86
C GLY A 105 -4.33 -12.71 -12.07
N GLN A 106 -4.48 -12.27 -10.81
CA GLN A 106 -5.67 -12.56 -10.00
C GLN A 106 -6.57 -11.31 -9.93
N PRO A 107 -7.90 -11.47 -10.05
CA PRO A 107 -8.83 -10.37 -9.83
C PRO A 107 -8.75 -9.92 -8.37
N LEU A 108 -8.87 -8.62 -8.11
CA LEU A 108 -8.87 -8.06 -6.76
C LEU A 108 -10.22 -7.46 -6.39
N TYR A 109 -10.76 -6.61 -7.26
CA TYR A 109 -12.04 -5.92 -7.10
C TYR A 109 -12.47 -5.29 -8.42
N VAL A 110 -13.74 -4.93 -8.51
CA VAL A 110 -14.31 -4.14 -9.60
C VAL A 110 -14.51 -2.70 -9.14
N LEU A 111 -14.00 -1.75 -9.92
CA LEU A 111 -14.29 -0.33 -9.82
C LEU A 111 -15.70 -0.06 -10.36
N ASP A 112 -16.64 0.24 -9.47
CA ASP A 112 -17.99 0.63 -9.84
C ASP A 112 -18.01 2.11 -10.25
N LEU A 113 -18.18 2.37 -11.55
CA LEU A 113 -18.02 3.72 -12.10
C LEU A 113 -19.16 4.67 -11.74
N ASP A 114 -20.35 4.17 -11.38
CA ASP A 114 -21.41 5.01 -10.83
C ASP A 114 -21.03 5.51 -9.43
N SER A 115 -20.56 4.61 -8.57
CA SER A 115 -20.09 4.96 -7.23
C SER A 115 -18.85 5.85 -7.28
N CYS A 116 -17.93 5.61 -8.23
CA CYS A 116 -16.78 6.50 -8.46
C CYS A 116 -17.23 7.88 -8.91
N HIS A 117 -18.20 7.98 -9.81
CA HIS A 117 -18.75 9.26 -10.27
C HIS A 117 -19.33 10.06 -9.10
N ASP A 118 -20.22 9.45 -8.31
CA ASP A 118 -20.88 10.10 -7.18
C ASP A 118 -19.88 10.54 -6.12
N TYR A 119 -18.88 9.69 -5.83
CA TYR A 119 -17.79 10.03 -4.91
C TYR A 119 -16.96 11.22 -5.41
N LEU A 120 -16.53 11.20 -6.66
CA LEU A 120 -15.71 12.28 -7.24
C LEU A 120 -16.49 13.58 -7.36
N GLN A 121 -17.79 13.52 -7.66
CA GLN A 121 -18.65 14.71 -7.68
C GLN A 121 -18.79 15.30 -6.27
N GLY A 122 -18.98 14.46 -5.26
CA GLY A 122 -18.97 14.86 -3.85
C GLY A 122 -17.65 15.51 -3.45
N LEU A 123 -16.52 14.91 -3.82
CA LEU A 123 -15.18 15.44 -3.58
C LEU A 123 -14.99 16.81 -4.23
N ARG A 124 -15.35 16.93 -5.51
CA ARG A 124 -15.23 18.16 -6.29
C ARG A 124 -16.01 19.32 -5.69
N ASN A 125 -17.21 19.07 -5.19
CA ASN A 125 -18.07 20.08 -4.57
C ASN A 125 -17.48 20.66 -3.26
N GLN A 126 -16.52 19.97 -2.66
CA GLN A 126 -15.89 20.33 -1.39
C GLN A 126 -14.50 20.95 -1.59
N MET A 127 -14.04 21.07 -2.84
CA MET A 127 -12.74 21.63 -3.19
C MET A 127 -12.87 22.99 -3.87
N ASP A 128 -12.10 23.96 -3.39
CA ASP A 128 -12.05 25.32 -3.95
C ASP A 128 -11.40 25.36 -5.34
N VAL A 129 -10.40 24.50 -5.56
CA VAL A 129 -9.63 24.41 -6.80
C VAL A 129 -9.90 23.07 -7.45
N ALA A 130 -10.13 23.06 -8.77
CA ALA A 130 -10.38 21.83 -9.53
C ALA A 130 -9.10 21.13 -9.98
N GLU A 131 -8.03 21.90 -10.23
CA GLU A 131 -6.74 21.39 -10.72
C GLU A 131 -5.71 21.28 -9.60
N HIS A 132 -5.05 20.13 -9.50
CA HIS A 132 -3.98 19.86 -8.55
C HIS A 132 -2.79 19.17 -9.22
N ASP A 133 -1.61 19.29 -8.63
CA ASP A 133 -0.54 18.30 -8.85
C ASP A 133 -1.04 16.92 -8.39
N PHE A 134 -0.89 15.89 -9.23
CA PHE A 134 -1.52 14.60 -8.98
C PHE A 134 -0.95 13.89 -7.73
N PRO A 135 0.38 13.81 -7.51
CA PRO A 135 0.93 13.35 -6.24
C PRO A 135 0.42 14.12 -5.02
N ALA A 136 0.42 15.46 -5.07
CA ALA A 136 -0.06 16.28 -3.96
C ALA A 136 -1.57 16.09 -3.69
N PHE A 137 -2.36 15.89 -4.74
CA PHE A 137 -3.77 15.55 -4.62
C PHE A 137 -3.97 14.24 -3.86
N ILE A 138 -3.29 13.17 -4.27
CA ILE A 138 -3.39 11.86 -3.63
C ILE A 138 -2.91 11.90 -2.18
N ASP A 139 -1.80 12.59 -1.91
CA ASP A 139 -1.21 12.56 -0.57
C ASP A 139 -1.93 13.46 0.44
N ILE A 140 -2.44 14.62 -0.01
CA ILE A 140 -2.94 15.70 0.86
C ILE A 140 -4.40 16.05 0.55
N ALA A 141 -4.68 16.58 -0.65
CA ALA A 141 -5.97 17.22 -0.94
C ALA A 141 -7.15 16.23 -0.82
N LEU A 142 -6.97 15.00 -1.32
CA LEU A 142 -7.95 13.92 -1.24
C LEU A 142 -8.37 13.60 0.19
N LEU A 143 -7.46 13.72 1.16
CA LEU A 143 -7.73 13.40 2.56
C LEU A 143 -8.27 14.58 3.36
N GLN A 144 -7.97 15.81 2.92
CA GLN A 144 -8.43 17.03 3.57
C GLN A 144 -9.87 17.40 3.18
N ALA A 145 -10.29 17.00 1.98
CA ALA A 145 -11.66 17.21 1.55
C ALA A 145 -12.64 16.37 2.36
N ASP A 146 -13.56 17.04 3.04
CA ASP A 146 -14.63 16.41 3.81
C ASP A 146 -15.79 16.08 2.88
N THR A 147 -15.85 14.83 2.42
CA THR A 147 -17.02 14.33 1.68
C THR A 147 -18.12 14.01 2.68
N SER A 148 -19.16 14.85 2.74
CA SER A 148 -20.37 14.57 3.52
C SER A 148 -20.97 13.22 3.10
N GLY A 149 -20.72 12.17 3.89
CA GLY A 149 -21.07 10.78 3.55
C GLY A 149 -19.98 10.04 2.76
N ASP A 150 -18.77 9.96 3.33
CA ASP A 150 -17.59 9.27 2.76
C ASP A 150 -17.85 7.79 2.45
N ASP A 151 -18.47 7.54 1.29
CA ASP A 151 -18.93 6.23 0.79
C ASP A 151 -17.98 5.67 -0.29
N TRP A 152 -16.71 6.10 -0.29
CA TRP A 152 -15.70 5.66 -1.26
C TRP A 152 -15.60 4.13 -1.36
N GLU A 153 -15.93 3.39 -0.30
CA GLU A 153 -15.97 1.93 -0.29
C GLU A 153 -16.89 1.34 -1.36
N LYS A 154 -17.99 2.02 -1.71
CA LYS A 154 -18.89 1.59 -2.78
C LYS A 154 -18.23 1.59 -4.14
N CYS A 155 -17.14 2.36 -4.32
CA CYS A 155 -16.32 2.30 -5.52
C CYS A 155 -15.63 0.94 -5.70
N MET A 156 -15.40 0.17 -4.63
CA MET A 156 -14.82 -1.18 -4.69
C MET A 156 -15.91 -2.22 -4.48
N THR A 157 -16.28 -2.93 -5.54
CA THR A 157 -17.22 -4.06 -5.48
C THR A 157 -16.50 -5.37 -5.78
N GLN A 158 -17.15 -6.50 -5.47
CA GLN A 158 -16.64 -7.83 -5.80
C GLN A 158 -15.20 -8.06 -5.28
N THR A 159 -14.90 -7.56 -4.09
CA THR A 159 -13.56 -7.71 -3.49
C THR A 159 -13.26 -9.18 -3.18
N THR A 160 -12.04 -9.63 -3.45
CA THR A 160 -11.59 -10.99 -3.08
C THR A 160 -11.46 -11.20 -1.58
N SER A 161 -11.19 -10.12 -0.84
CA SER A 161 -11.18 -10.15 0.62
C SER A 161 -12.60 -10.13 1.20
N PRO A 162 -12.84 -10.80 2.34
CA PRO A 162 -14.11 -10.71 3.04
C PRO A 162 -14.50 -9.25 3.36
N PRO A 163 -15.80 -8.92 3.41
CA PRO A 163 -16.24 -7.58 3.76
C PRO A 163 -15.61 -7.10 5.07
N ARG A 164 -15.04 -5.88 5.03
CA ARG A 164 -14.38 -5.21 6.15
C ARG A 164 -13.06 -5.83 6.63
N ASP A 165 -12.50 -6.82 5.94
CA ASP A 165 -11.13 -7.26 6.18
C ASP A 165 -10.13 -6.32 5.48
N TRP A 166 -10.00 -5.12 6.03
CA TRP A 166 -9.19 -4.04 5.46
C TRP A 166 -7.70 -4.38 5.41
N LEU A 167 -7.20 -5.21 6.33
CA LEU A 167 -5.78 -5.56 6.38
C LEU A 167 -5.41 -6.54 5.27
N SER A 168 -6.26 -7.55 5.01
CA SER A 168 -6.06 -8.47 3.89
C SER A 168 -6.17 -7.74 2.55
N LEU A 169 -7.21 -6.91 2.38
CA LEU A 169 -7.39 -6.12 1.16
C LEU A 169 -6.21 -5.15 0.93
N LEU A 170 -5.72 -4.51 2.00
CA LEU A 170 -4.52 -3.68 1.94
C LEU A 170 -3.31 -4.47 1.44
N CYS A 171 -3.10 -5.70 1.92
CA CYS A 171 -1.97 -6.54 1.50
C CYS A 171 -2.03 -6.85 0.01
N ASP A 172 -3.22 -7.22 -0.49
CA ASP A 172 -3.39 -7.61 -1.88
C ASP A 172 -3.20 -6.43 -2.84
N VAL A 173 -3.81 -5.28 -2.53
CA VAL A 173 -3.65 -4.04 -3.29
C VAL A 173 -2.21 -3.52 -3.27
N ASN A 174 -1.49 -3.69 -2.16
CA ASN A 174 -0.16 -3.12 -1.97
C ASN A 174 1.00 -4.01 -2.42
N ARG A 175 0.76 -5.18 -3.01
CA ARG A 175 1.86 -6.05 -3.46
C ARG A 175 2.79 -5.30 -4.41
N MET A 176 2.26 -4.69 -5.48
CA MET A 176 2.93 -3.71 -6.35
C MET A 176 1.89 -2.92 -7.17
N PRO A 177 1.22 -1.88 -6.63
CA PRO A 177 0.07 -1.25 -7.31
C PRO A 177 0.40 -0.67 -8.69
N SER A 178 1.63 -0.21 -8.91
CA SER A 178 2.08 0.28 -10.23
C SER A 178 2.09 -0.80 -11.30
N ARG A 179 1.93 -2.07 -10.94
CA ARG A 179 1.87 -3.24 -11.84
C ARG A 179 0.47 -3.86 -11.91
N ALA A 180 -0.56 -3.14 -11.46
CA ALA A 180 -1.94 -3.55 -11.67
C ALA A 180 -2.25 -3.68 -13.17
N SER A 181 -3.22 -4.53 -13.49
CA SER A 181 -3.79 -4.66 -14.83
C SER A 181 -5.29 -4.47 -14.76
N PHE A 182 -5.91 -4.11 -15.88
CA PHE A 182 -7.30 -3.72 -15.93
C PHE A 182 -8.01 -4.46 -17.06
N SER A 183 -9.26 -4.81 -16.81
CA SER A 183 -10.19 -5.33 -17.81
C SER A 183 -11.47 -4.52 -17.81
N TYR A 184 -12.11 -4.40 -18.96
CA TYR A 184 -13.50 -3.97 -19.07
C TYR A 184 -14.42 -5.10 -18.63
N VAL A 185 -15.41 -4.79 -17.79
CA VAL A 185 -16.47 -5.73 -17.41
C VAL A 185 -17.84 -5.13 -17.67
N SER A 186 -18.76 -5.96 -18.18
CA SER A 186 -20.13 -5.56 -18.52
C SER A 186 -20.91 -5.17 -17.27
N ARG A 187 -21.80 -4.17 -17.43
CA ARG A 187 -22.72 -3.78 -16.35
C ARG A 187 -23.95 -4.69 -16.35
N PRO A 188 -24.41 -5.21 -15.19
CA PRO A 188 -25.56 -6.11 -15.12
C PRO A 188 -26.88 -5.51 -15.61
N ASN A 189 -26.98 -4.17 -15.69
CA ASN A 189 -28.22 -3.45 -16.02
C ASN A 189 -28.28 -2.93 -17.47
N ILE A 190 -27.28 -3.23 -18.32
CA ILE A 190 -27.36 -2.91 -19.75
C ILE A 190 -28.02 -4.09 -20.44
N SER A 191 -29.24 -3.85 -20.95
CA SER A 191 -30.13 -4.83 -21.58
C SER A 191 -29.60 -5.38 -22.90
N GLU A 192 -28.46 -6.06 -22.90
CA GLU A 192 -28.02 -6.90 -24.02
C GLU A 192 -27.82 -8.35 -23.53
N PRO A 193 -28.46 -9.34 -24.18
CA PRO A 193 -28.30 -10.76 -23.85
C PRO A 193 -27.02 -11.30 -24.51
N ALA A 194 -25.87 -10.71 -24.19
CA ALA A 194 -24.57 -11.25 -24.52
C ALA A 194 -23.80 -11.47 -23.21
N ALA A 195 -23.05 -12.57 -23.14
CA ALA A 195 -22.25 -12.94 -21.98
C ALA A 195 -21.46 -11.75 -21.42
N VAL A 196 -21.16 -11.79 -20.11
CA VAL A 196 -20.15 -10.90 -19.50
C VAL A 196 -18.85 -11.11 -20.29
N VAL A 197 -18.60 -10.27 -21.29
CA VAL A 197 -17.35 -10.33 -22.05
C VAL A 197 -16.41 -9.44 -21.27
N GLU A 198 -15.74 -10.06 -20.29
CA GLU A 198 -14.53 -9.45 -19.77
C GLU A 198 -13.55 -9.28 -20.93
N ARG A 199 -13.07 -8.06 -21.13
CA ARG A 199 -12.06 -7.74 -22.15
C ARG A 199 -10.87 -7.06 -21.47
N PRO A 200 -9.68 -7.68 -21.42
CA PRO A 200 -8.48 -7.00 -20.94
C PRO A 200 -8.21 -5.71 -21.73
N ILE A 201 -7.80 -4.65 -21.02
CA ILE A 201 -7.39 -3.40 -21.65
C ILE A 201 -6.07 -3.65 -22.40
N ASN A 202 -6.04 -3.31 -23.69
CA ASN A 202 -4.84 -3.44 -24.50
C ASN A 202 -3.99 -2.17 -24.39
N VAL A 203 -2.90 -2.25 -23.63
CA VAL A 203 -1.96 -1.11 -23.46
C VAL A 203 -1.34 -0.63 -24.77
N GLU A 204 -1.26 -1.47 -25.80
CA GLU A 204 -0.71 -1.13 -27.12
C GLU A 204 -1.73 -0.44 -28.03
N ASP A 205 -3.03 -0.56 -27.73
CA ASP A 205 -4.10 0.04 -28.50
C ASP A 205 -4.32 1.51 -28.09
N PRO A 206 -4.18 2.48 -29.01
CA PRO A 206 -4.45 3.88 -28.71
C PRO A 206 -5.88 4.15 -28.23
N ASP A 207 -6.86 3.34 -28.67
CA ASP A 207 -8.27 3.51 -28.30
C ASP A 207 -8.53 3.16 -26.83
N ASP A 208 -7.71 2.27 -26.27
CA ASP A 208 -7.77 1.83 -24.87
C ASP A 208 -6.91 2.70 -23.94
N ALA A 209 -6.05 3.56 -24.48
CA ALA A 209 -5.06 4.32 -23.71
C ALA A 209 -5.71 5.28 -22.71
N ASP A 210 -6.76 6.00 -23.12
CA ASP A 210 -7.46 6.94 -22.24
C ASP A 210 -8.18 6.25 -21.09
N ASP A 211 -8.81 5.10 -21.37
CA ASP A 211 -9.50 4.29 -20.36
C ASP A 211 -8.52 3.63 -19.39
N LEU A 212 -7.35 3.21 -19.89
CA LEU A 212 -6.27 2.69 -19.05
C LEU A 212 -5.81 3.74 -18.02
N ILE A 213 -5.60 4.97 -18.47
CA ILE A 213 -5.22 6.08 -17.57
C ILE A 213 -6.36 6.38 -16.59
N LEU A 214 -7.62 6.36 -17.05
CA LEU A 214 -8.78 6.56 -16.19
C LEU A 214 -8.83 5.50 -15.08
N ALA A 215 -8.75 4.22 -15.43
CA ALA A 215 -8.77 3.10 -14.49
C ALA A 215 -7.63 3.21 -13.46
N ALA A 216 -6.43 3.59 -13.90
CA ALA A 216 -5.29 3.78 -13.02
C ALA A 216 -5.47 4.97 -12.05
N GLN A 217 -6.01 6.10 -12.51
CA GLN A 217 -6.30 7.26 -11.66
C GLN A 217 -7.35 6.91 -10.60
N LEU A 218 -8.46 6.26 -11.00
CA LEU A 218 -9.52 5.85 -10.09
C LEU A 218 -9.04 4.83 -9.06
N SER A 219 -8.32 3.81 -9.54
CA SER A 219 -7.68 2.82 -8.67
C SER A 219 -6.77 3.50 -7.65
N ARG A 220 -5.94 4.46 -8.09
CA ARG A 220 -5.02 5.18 -7.20
C ARG A 220 -5.72 5.97 -6.09
N ILE A 221 -6.81 6.65 -6.42
CA ILE A 221 -7.64 7.43 -5.49
C ILE A 221 -8.24 6.51 -4.43
N VAL A 222 -8.91 5.45 -4.88
CA VAL A 222 -9.59 4.49 -4.01
C VAL A 222 -8.58 3.73 -3.13
N CYS A 223 -7.46 3.27 -3.70
CA CYS A 223 -6.39 2.60 -2.95
C CYS A 223 -5.79 3.50 -1.87
N ARG A 224 -5.73 4.82 -2.09
CA ARG A 224 -5.25 5.76 -1.06
C ARG A 224 -6.21 5.86 0.11
N LYS A 225 -7.53 5.91 -0.14
CA LYS A 225 -8.55 5.90 0.92
C LYS A 225 -8.51 4.57 1.70
N LEU A 226 -8.37 3.44 1.00
CA LEU A 226 -8.14 2.13 1.61
C LEU A 226 -6.89 2.11 2.48
N GLU A 227 -5.77 2.64 1.98
CA GLU A 227 -4.50 2.69 2.71
C GLU A 227 -4.66 3.40 4.06
N VAL A 228 -5.26 4.60 4.07
CA VAL A 228 -5.50 5.36 5.29
C VAL A 228 -6.45 4.60 6.23
N LYS A 229 -7.55 4.07 5.72
CA LYS A 229 -8.54 3.32 6.52
C LYS A 229 -7.93 2.08 7.16
N ALA A 230 -7.20 1.29 6.38
CA ALA A 230 -6.59 0.05 6.84
C ALA A 230 -5.50 0.31 7.90
N TYR A 231 -4.65 1.33 7.71
CA TYR A 231 -3.65 1.68 8.72
C TYR A 231 -4.26 2.31 9.97
N HIS A 232 -5.35 3.08 9.85
CA HIS A 232 -6.10 3.55 11.00
C HIS A 232 -6.68 2.36 11.79
N HIS A 233 -7.28 1.40 11.08
CA HIS A 233 -7.78 0.16 11.67
C HIS A 233 -6.66 -0.63 12.36
N LEU A 234 -5.48 -0.75 11.73
CA LEU A 234 -4.29 -1.36 12.32
C LEU A 234 -3.85 -0.66 13.61
N GLN A 235 -3.82 0.68 13.64
CA GLN A 235 -3.47 1.45 14.83
C GLN A 235 -4.44 1.16 15.99
N CYS A 236 -5.74 1.09 15.71
CA CYS A 236 -6.75 0.72 16.72
C CYS A 236 -6.55 -0.70 17.23
N LEU A 237 -6.33 -1.67 16.35
CA LEU A 237 -6.00 -3.04 16.73
C LEU A 237 -4.74 -3.11 17.61
N LEU A 238 -3.69 -2.37 17.26
CA LEU A 238 -2.46 -2.31 18.07
C LEU A 238 -2.67 -1.66 19.44
N TYR A 239 -3.65 -0.77 19.60
CA TYR A 239 -4.04 -0.23 20.90
C TYR A 239 -4.82 -1.25 21.72
N ASP A 240 -5.72 -1.99 21.08
CA ASP A 240 -6.55 -3.01 21.71
C ASP A 240 -5.86 -4.38 21.81
N TRP A 241 -4.59 -4.47 21.43
CA TRP A 241 -3.83 -5.74 21.38
C TRP A 241 -3.96 -6.53 22.68
N GLY A 242 -3.84 -5.87 23.85
CA GLY A 242 -3.81 -6.50 25.16
C GLY A 242 -5.14 -7.13 25.61
N THR A 243 -6.25 -6.84 24.92
CA THR A 243 -7.57 -7.44 25.17
C THR A 243 -7.97 -8.45 24.10
N MET A 244 -7.15 -8.63 23.05
CA MET A 244 -7.39 -9.66 22.04
C MET A 244 -7.24 -11.06 22.64
N GLU A 245 -8.13 -11.97 22.27
CA GLU A 245 -7.96 -13.40 22.51
C GLU A 245 -6.77 -13.96 21.73
N ASP A 246 -6.09 -14.97 22.26
CA ASP A 246 -4.83 -15.47 21.68
C ASP A 246 -4.99 -16.00 20.24
N GLY A 247 -6.10 -16.69 19.94
CA GLY A 247 -6.40 -17.11 18.56
C GLY A 247 -6.58 -15.94 17.58
N ARG A 248 -7.05 -14.78 18.06
CA ARG A 248 -7.14 -13.55 17.26
C ARG A 248 -5.80 -12.85 17.12
N VAL A 249 -4.90 -12.97 18.11
CA VAL A 249 -3.53 -12.44 18.04
C VAL A 249 -2.73 -13.12 16.94
N LEU A 250 -2.86 -14.44 16.76
CA LEU A 250 -2.18 -15.16 15.70
C LEU A 250 -2.58 -14.65 14.30
N THR A 251 -3.88 -14.60 14.01
CA THR A 251 -4.39 -14.08 12.74
C THR A 251 -3.98 -12.62 12.53
N PHE A 252 -4.04 -11.81 13.58
CA PHE A 252 -3.58 -10.43 13.54
C PHE A 252 -2.09 -10.31 13.17
N LEU A 253 -1.23 -11.12 13.79
CA LEU A 253 0.19 -11.15 13.48
C LEU A 253 0.46 -11.65 12.06
N GLN A 254 -0.29 -12.61 11.55
CA GLN A 254 -0.17 -13.03 10.14
C GLN A 254 -0.49 -11.88 9.18
N SER A 255 -1.55 -11.11 9.44
CA SER A 255 -1.89 -9.93 8.64
C SER A 255 -0.83 -8.83 8.76
N LEU A 256 -0.36 -8.52 9.99
CA LEU A 256 0.71 -7.54 10.19
C LEU A 256 2.03 -7.97 9.53
N GLY A 257 2.36 -9.25 9.60
CA GLY A 257 3.51 -9.86 8.93
C GLY A 257 3.43 -9.63 7.42
N ARG A 258 2.30 -9.95 6.78
CA ARG A 258 2.08 -9.70 5.36
C ARG A 258 2.17 -8.22 4.99
N ILE A 259 1.61 -7.31 5.79
CA ILE A 259 1.77 -5.87 5.58
C ILE A 259 3.25 -5.49 5.58
N LEU A 260 4.02 -5.98 6.56
CA LEU A 260 5.46 -5.76 6.64
C LEU A 260 6.19 -6.29 5.40
N LEU A 261 5.83 -7.47 4.89
CA LEU A 261 6.42 -8.01 3.66
C LEU A 261 6.15 -7.10 2.46
N THR A 262 4.93 -6.58 2.29
CA THR A 262 4.63 -5.64 1.19
C THR A 262 5.42 -4.33 1.31
N LEU A 263 5.63 -3.82 2.53
CA LEU A 263 6.45 -2.62 2.76
C LEU A 263 7.92 -2.88 2.44
N ARG A 264 8.48 -4.00 2.94
CA ARG A 264 9.86 -4.37 2.67
C ARG A 264 10.12 -4.61 1.19
N TRP A 265 9.22 -5.32 0.52
CA TRP A 265 9.32 -5.58 -0.91
C TRP A 265 9.42 -4.28 -1.71
N ARG A 266 8.56 -3.30 -1.42
CA ARG A 266 8.59 -1.98 -2.08
C ARG A 266 9.88 -1.22 -1.81
N LEU A 267 10.34 -1.17 -0.56
CA LEU A 267 11.61 -0.53 -0.20
C LEU A 267 12.79 -1.18 -0.95
N SER A 268 12.77 -2.51 -1.05
CA SER A 268 13.81 -3.28 -1.75
C SER A 268 13.74 -3.05 -3.26
N TRP A 269 12.54 -3.02 -3.82
CA TRP A 269 12.28 -2.73 -5.23
C TRP A 269 12.77 -1.33 -5.63
N TRP A 270 12.44 -0.30 -4.86
CA TRP A 270 12.86 1.08 -5.13
C TRP A 270 14.38 1.24 -5.08
N ALA A 271 15.05 0.51 -4.19
CA ALA A 271 16.50 0.49 -4.12
C ALA A 271 17.14 -0.27 -5.30
N ALA A 272 16.52 -1.36 -5.76
CA ALA A 272 17.07 -2.22 -6.81
C ALA A 272 16.81 -1.71 -8.24
N VAL A 273 15.77 -0.88 -8.44
CA VAL A 273 15.34 -0.46 -9.78
C VAL A 273 15.19 1.08 -9.87
N PRO A 274 16.31 1.84 -9.79
CA PRO A 274 16.28 3.31 -9.80
C PRO A 274 15.79 3.89 -11.14
N SER A 275 16.11 3.22 -12.25
CA SER A 275 15.93 3.70 -13.62
C SER A 275 14.48 3.74 -14.11
N ILE A 276 13.56 3.05 -13.42
CA ILE A 276 12.14 2.96 -13.80
C ILE A 276 11.34 4.14 -13.24
N VAL A 277 11.88 4.85 -12.25
CA VAL A 277 11.26 6.06 -11.69
C VAL A 277 11.45 7.27 -12.62
N VAL A 278 12.59 7.36 -13.28
CA VAL A 278 12.95 8.48 -14.15
C VAL A 278 12.66 8.08 -15.59
N GLY A 279 11.63 8.68 -16.19
CA GLY A 279 11.30 8.45 -17.60
C GLY A 279 12.51 8.68 -18.51
N ASP A 280 12.65 7.83 -19.51
CA ASP A 280 13.69 7.91 -20.53
C ASP A 280 13.52 9.23 -21.31
N GLY A 281 14.26 10.28 -20.96
CA GLY A 281 14.34 11.49 -21.78
C GLY A 281 14.47 12.84 -21.08
N THR A 282 14.25 12.98 -19.78
CA THR A 282 14.65 14.22 -19.08
C THR A 282 15.28 13.85 -17.75
N HIS A 283 16.53 14.26 -17.58
CA HIS A 283 17.28 14.20 -16.32
C HIS A 283 16.34 14.27 -15.12
N GLY A 284 16.26 13.19 -14.34
CA GLY A 284 15.56 13.18 -13.05
C GLY A 284 15.98 14.44 -12.31
N SER A 285 15.00 15.33 -12.08
CA SER A 285 15.33 16.59 -11.46
C SER A 285 15.81 16.30 -10.05
N LYS A 286 16.76 17.08 -9.51
CA LYS A 286 17.19 16.91 -8.10
C LYS A 286 16.02 16.92 -7.11
N SER A 287 14.88 17.52 -7.49
CA SER A 287 13.63 17.50 -6.75
C SER A 287 12.93 16.13 -6.73
N ASP A 288 12.97 15.37 -7.82
CA ASP A 288 12.32 14.05 -7.91
C ASP A 288 13.06 13.03 -7.03
N ASP A 289 14.40 13.04 -7.08
CA ASP A 289 15.25 12.21 -6.21
C ASP A 289 15.03 12.56 -4.72
N ALA A 290 14.95 13.86 -4.40
CA ALA A 290 14.70 14.31 -3.03
C ALA A 290 13.28 13.97 -2.54
N ASN A 291 12.30 13.86 -3.45
CA ASN A 291 10.96 13.42 -3.10
C ASN A 291 10.90 11.90 -2.89
N GLN A 292 11.53 11.13 -3.76
CA GLN A 292 11.66 9.68 -3.61
C GLN A 292 12.31 9.33 -2.26
N GLN A 293 13.45 9.95 -1.93
CA GLN A 293 14.14 9.73 -0.65
C GLN A 293 13.26 10.05 0.57
N ARG A 294 12.42 11.10 0.48
CA ARG A 294 11.46 11.44 1.54
C ARG A 294 10.41 10.36 1.72
N VAL A 295 9.84 9.85 0.62
CA VAL A 295 8.85 8.76 0.66
C VAL A 295 9.48 7.48 1.18
N GLU A 296 10.66 7.11 0.69
CA GLU A 296 11.42 5.94 1.16
C GLU A 296 11.70 6.01 2.66
N SER A 297 12.22 7.14 3.15
CA SER A 297 12.50 7.35 4.58
C SER A 297 11.24 7.23 5.44
N ARG A 298 10.12 7.77 4.96
CA ARG A 298 8.82 7.66 5.64
C ARG A 298 8.32 6.22 5.69
N VAL A 299 8.34 5.52 4.57
CA VAL A 299 7.89 4.12 4.46
C VAL A 299 8.79 3.21 5.29
N ARG A 300 10.11 3.46 5.30
CA ARG A 300 11.06 2.79 6.20
C ARG A 300 10.74 3.06 7.66
N SER A 301 10.38 4.28 8.03
CA SER A 301 9.97 4.64 9.39
C SER A 301 8.68 3.94 9.81
N LEU A 302 7.69 3.83 8.91
CA LEU A 302 6.47 3.07 9.15
C LEU A 302 6.79 1.58 9.35
N CYS A 303 7.61 1.01 8.45
CA CYS A 303 8.07 -0.37 8.53
C CYS A 303 8.81 -0.65 9.85
N TRP A 304 9.68 0.25 10.28
CA TRP A 304 10.37 0.20 11.58
C TRP A 304 9.39 0.11 12.75
N ILE A 305 8.41 1.01 12.82
CA ILE A 305 7.43 1.02 13.92
C ILE A 305 6.64 -0.29 13.94
N LEU A 306 6.16 -0.74 12.78
CA LEU A 306 5.37 -1.96 12.64
C LEU A 306 6.19 -3.23 12.95
N TYR A 307 7.48 -3.26 12.59
CA TYR A 307 8.39 -4.37 12.88
C TYR A 307 8.52 -4.60 14.39
N PHE A 308 8.73 -3.53 15.16
CA PHE A 308 8.85 -3.64 16.61
C PHE A 308 7.51 -3.90 17.29
N TYR A 309 6.39 -3.42 16.73
CA TYR A 309 5.07 -3.85 17.16
C TYR A 309 4.86 -5.35 16.96
N TYR A 310 5.18 -5.86 15.77
CA TYR A 310 5.08 -7.28 15.46
C TYR A 310 5.87 -8.12 16.47
N CYS A 311 7.15 -7.79 16.68
CA CYS A 311 8.00 -8.53 17.60
C CYS A 311 7.46 -8.49 19.05
N ALA A 312 7.03 -7.30 19.51
CA ALA A 312 6.52 -7.14 20.86
C ALA A 312 5.19 -7.87 21.09
N VAL A 313 4.29 -7.89 20.10
CA VAL A 313 3.01 -8.61 20.18
C VAL A 313 3.23 -10.13 20.05
N ARG A 314 4.16 -10.57 19.19
CA ARG A 314 4.52 -11.99 19.01
C ARG A 314 4.94 -12.67 20.32
N ARG A 315 5.57 -11.93 21.25
CA ARG A 315 5.97 -12.46 22.57
C ARG A 315 4.83 -12.92 23.47
N ARG A 316 3.56 -12.60 23.15
CA ARG A 316 2.41 -13.14 23.87
C ARG A 316 2.09 -14.58 23.49
N LEU A 317 2.46 -15.01 22.29
CA LEU A 317 2.09 -16.33 21.80
C LEU A 317 3.03 -17.40 22.35
N PRO A 318 2.53 -18.63 22.54
CA PRO A 318 3.37 -19.77 22.92
C PRO A 318 4.37 -20.09 21.82
N VAL A 319 5.46 -20.76 22.20
CA VAL A 319 6.53 -21.15 21.28
C VAL A 319 6.03 -22.06 20.15
N SER A 320 4.94 -22.82 20.38
CA SER A 320 4.30 -23.68 19.38
C SER A 320 3.82 -22.92 18.14
N ASP A 321 3.44 -21.66 18.29
CA ASP A 321 2.88 -20.86 17.20
C ASP A 321 3.98 -20.20 16.35
N ASN A 322 5.26 -20.35 16.74
CA ASN A 322 6.38 -19.74 16.03
C ASN A 322 6.56 -20.29 14.61
N GLU A 323 6.20 -21.56 14.36
CA GLU A 323 6.26 -22.14 13.01
C GLU A 323 5.28 -21.44 12.06
N MET A 324 4.07 -21.12 12.55
CA MET A 324 3.05 -20.38 11.79
C MET A 324 3.40 -18.91 11.58
N LEU A 325 4.44 -18.42 12.27
CA LEU A 325 4.97 -17.06 12.19
C LEU A 325 6.43 -17.03 11.71
N ALA A 326 6.90 -18.09 11.06
CA ALA A 326 8.24 -18.12 10.47
C ALA A 326 8.32 -17.23 9.23
N GLY A 327 7.29 -17.27 8.38
CA GLY A 327 7.27 -16.58 7.09
C GLY A 327 6.21 -17.16 6.16
N VAL A 328 6.26 -16.77 4.89
CA VAL A 328 5.36 -17.26 3.85
C VAL A 328 6.06 -17.37 2.51
N TYR A 329 5.65 -18.35 1.70
CA TYR A 329 6.00 -18.36 0.27
C TYR A 329 5.19 -17.27 -0.44
N THR A 330 5.89 -16.33 -1.06
CA THR A 330 5.28 -15.19 -1.74
C THR A 330 5.62 -15.20 -3.22
N GLU A 331 4.60 -15.11 -4.05
CA GLU A 331 4.72 -14.83 -5.48
C GLU A 331 4.51 -13.33 -5.70
N TYR A 332 5.59 -12.60 -5.95
CA TYR A 332 5.52 -11.17 -6.17
C TYR A 332 5.15 -10.83 -7.62
N PRO A 333 4.37 -9.76 -7.87
CA PRO A 333 3.99 -9.38 -9.24
C PRO A 333 5.19 -9.13 -10.16
N GLY A 334 5.34 -10.02 -11.15
CA GLY A 334 6.43 -9.98 -12.13
C GLY A 334 7.72 -10.66 -11.68
N ALA A 335 7.70 -11.42 -10.58
CA ALA A 335 8.72 -12.40 -10.27
C ALA A 335 8.65 -13.60 -11.25
N GLU A 336 9.78 -14.27 -11.45
CA GLU A 336 9.85 -15.55 -12.15
C GLU A 336 9.64 -16.73 -11.20
N LYS A 337 9.90 -16.54 -9.91
CA LYS A 337 9.90 -17.60 -8.90
C LYS A 337 9.16 -17.15 -7.65
N VAL A 338 8.47 -18.11 -7.03
CA VAL A 338 7.97 -17.98 -5.66
C VAL A 338 9.17 -18.04 -4.70
N VAL A 339 9.24 -17.11 -3.75
CA VAL A 339 10.34 -17.04 -2.77
C VAL A 339 9.79 -17.19 -1.35
N TRP A 340 10.60 -17.78 -0.47
CA TRP A 340 10.30 -17.77 0.96
C TRP A 340 10.64 -16.40 1.56
N ASP A 341 9.68 -15.78 2.20
CA ASP A 341 9.84 -14.48 2.83
C ASP A 341 9.56 -14.58 4.34
N ASP A 342 10.61 -14.37 5.15
CA ASP A 342 10.56 -14.46 6.60
C ASP A 342 9.80 -13.29 7.24
N PHE A 343 8.92 -13.60 8.18
CA PHE A 343 8.36 -12.59 9.07
C PHE A 343 9.41 -12.10 10.10
N PRO A 344 9.20 -10.92 10.73
CA PRO A 344 10.11 -10.41 11.76
C PRO A 344 10.36 -11.40 12.90
N GLY A 345 11.62 -11.50 13.34
CA GLY A 345 12.03 -12.42 14.41
C GLY A 345 13.02 -11.84 15.41
N ASP A 346 14.02 -11.09 14.96
CA ASP A 346 15.04 -10.48 15.83
C ASP A 346 14.61 -9.07 16.26
N GLU A 347 14.15 -8.93 17.50
CA GLU A 347 13.72 -7.66 18.11
C GLU A 347 14.94 -6.78 18.50
N SER A 348 15.86 -6.56 17.56
CA SER A 348 17.00 -5.64 17.70
C SER A 348 17.13 -4.72 16.48
N ILE A 349 17.91 -3.64 16.64
CA ILE A 349 18.21 -2.74 15.51
C ILE A 349 18.90 -3.52 14.38
N LYS A 350 19.87 -4.37 14.72
CA LYS A 350 20.57 -5.21 13.75
C LYS A 350 19.65 -6.21 13.07
N GLY A 351 18.70 -6.78 13.83
CA GLY A 351 17.66 -7.66 13.30
C GLY A 351 16.80 -6.99 12.24
N PHE A 352 16.32 -5.77 12.52
CA PHE A 352 15.59 -4.99 11.52
C PHE A 352 16.43 -4.69 10.27
N GLU A 353 17.67 -4.24 10.45
CA GLU A 353 18.55 -3.92 9.32
C GLU A 353 18.83 -5.13 8.44
N ALA A 354 19.17 -6.28 9.05
CA ALA A 354 19.38 -7.54 8.34
C ALA A 354 18.09 -8.01 7.64
N TRP A 355 16.94 -7.87 8.30
CA TRP A 355 15.65 -8.23 7.71
C TRP A 355 15.30 -7.33 6.52
N ILE A 356 15.60 -6.03 6.55
CA ILE A 356 15.43 -5.15 5.39
C ILE A 356 16.40 -5.53 4.26
N GLU A 357 17.66 -5.79 4.58
CA GLU A 357 18.68 -6.15 3.58
C GLU A 357 18.35 -7.47 2.87
N ARG A 358 17.84 -8.47 3.62
CA ARG A 358 17.32 -9.71 3.06
C ARG A 358 16.25 -9.46 1.99
N GLY A 359 15.43 -8.42 2.14
CA GLY A 359 14.46 -8.01 1.12
C GLY A 359 15.09 -7.68 -0.24
N ARG A 360 16.31 -7.12 -0.26
CA ARG A 360 17.04 -6.83 -1.49
C ARG A 360 17.55 -8.11 -2.15
N GLU A 361 18.04 -9.05 -1.36
CA GLU A 361 18.45 -10.36 -1.86
C GLU A 361 17.27 -11.11 -2.49
N LEU A 362 16.08 -11.01 -1.88
CA LEU A 362 14.86 -11.62 -2.40
C LEU A 362 14.43 -11.07 -3.77
N ILE A 363 14.72 -9.80 -4.09
CA ILE A 363 14.48 -9.26 -5.45
C ILE A 363 15.24 -10.08 -6.50
N ASN A 364 16.48 -10.44 -6.20
CA ASN A 364 17.34 -11.23 -7.10
C ASN A 364 16.88 -12.70 -7.15
N GLU A 365 16.59 -13.30 -6.00
CA GLU A 365 16.12 -14.70 -5.93
C GLU A 365 14.80 -14.92 -6.67
N ALA A 366 13.91 -13.92 -6.62
CA ALA A 366 12.64 -13.92 -7.32
C ALA A 366 12.79 -13.70 -8.84
N GLY A 367 14.00 -13.43 -9.36
CA GLY A 367 14.27 -13.25 -10.80
C GLY A 367 13.64 -12.00 -11.40
N VAL A 368 13.36 -10.98 -10.57
CA VAL A 368 12.59 -9.82 -11.05
C VAL A 368 13.42 -8.89 -11.94
N LEU A 369 14.74 -8.82 -11.71
CA LEU A 369 15.65 -8.01 -12.53
C LEU A 369 15.84 -8.62 -13.92
N ASP A 370 15.89 -9.95 -14.02
CA ASP A 370 16.05 -10.66 -15.30
C ASP A 370 14.91 -10.39 -16.30
N ARG A 371 13.70 -10.07 -15.80
CA ARG A 371 12.54 -9.66 -16.61
C ARG A 371 12.50 -8.16 -16.94
N LEU A 372 13.30 -7.33 -16.28
CA LEU A 372 13.41 -5.91 -16.62
C LEU A 372 14.43 -5.66 -17.74
N GLU A 373 15.41 -6.55 -17.89
CA GLU A 373 16.45 -6.49 -18.93
C GLU A 373 16.02 -7.14 -20.26
N ARG A 374 14.89 -7.86 -20.28
CA ARG A 374 14.24 -8.39 -21.48
C ARG A 374 13.12 -7.45 -21.93
#